data_AF-A0AAW7AEY8-F1
#
_entry.id   AF-A0AAW7AEY8-F1
#
_cell.length_a   1.000
_cell.length_b   1.000
_cell.length_c   1.000
_cell.angle_alpha   90.00
_cell.angle_beta   90.00
_cell.angle_gamma   90.00
#
_symmetry.space_group_name_H-M   'P 1'
#
loop_
_entity.id
_entity.type
_entity.pdbx_description
1 polymer ?
#
loop_
_entity_poly.entity_id
_entity_poly.type
_entity_poly.pdbx_seq_one_letter_code
_entity_poly.pdbx_strand_id
1 'polypeptide(L)'
;LFNGTAGDNDYDTNVSNIVFSDGVTYDANTGQITVPAGVTMFTATVDTTQDTIDEPDETFDLQVGGVTGTATIQDDDDAPVITEVALVGETVPEGQAAEFKVTLSNASSSEQTYTIGLFNGTAGDDDYDT
;
A
#
# COMPACT_ATOMS: atom_id res chain seq x y z
N LEU A 1 -2.93 -0.42 -19.62
CA LEU A 1 -3.27 -0.67 -18.21
C LEU A 1 -3.99 0.58 -17.73
N PHE A 2 -5.08 0.43 -17.00
CA PHE A 2 -5.71 1.55 -16.30
C PHE A 2 -5.65 1.25 -14.81
N ASN A 3 -5.16 2.22 -14.03
CA ASN A 3 -5.22 2.21 -12.58
C ASN A 3 -6.70 2.30 -12.21
N GLY A 4 -7.28 1.22 -11.71
CA GLY A 4 -8.61 1.24 -11.13
C GLY A 4 -8.53 2.01 -9.82
N THR A 5 -8.45 1.29 -8.71
CA THR A 5 -8.06 1.86 -7.42
C THR A 5 -6.56 1.71 -7.16
N ALA A 6 -5.91 0.71 -7.76
CA ALA A 6 -4.47 0.47 -7.59
C ALA A 6 -3.64 1.60 -8.21
N GLY A 7 -2.66 2.09 -7.46
CA GLY A 7 -1.64 3.04 -7.87
C GLY A 7 -0.53 2.44 -8.73
N ASP A 8 0.44 3.30 -9.09
CA ASP A 8 1.60 2.91 -9.91
C ASP A 8 2.63 2.09 -9.13
N ASN A 9 2.54 2.09 -7.79
CA ASN A 9 3.41 1.31 -6.91
C ASN A 9 2.94 -0.14 -6.75
N ASP A 10 1.68 -0.45 -7.04
CA ASP A 10 1.07 -1.75 -6.66
C ASP A 10 1.25 -2.82 -7.75
N TYR A 11 1.61 -2.41 -8.96
CA TYR A 11 1.89 -3.33 -10.07
C TYR A 11 2.81 -2.73 -11.12
N ASP A 12 3.39 -3.60 -11.96
CA ASP A 12 4.26 -3.16 -13.05
C ASP A 12 3.44 -2.52 -14.19
N THR A 13 3.49 -1.20 -14.24
CA THR A 13 2.80 -0.41 -15.27
C THR A 13 3.52 -0.43 -16.63
N ASN A 14 4.73 -0.98 -16.73
CA ASN A 14 5.46 -1.10 -17.98
C ASN A 14 4.98 -2.32 -18.78
N VAL A 15 4.18 -2.03 -19.81
CA VAL A 15 3.63 -3.05 -20.74
C VAL A 15 4.72 -3.94 -21.36
N SER A 16 5.96 -3.46 -21.49
CA SER A 16 7.07 -4.25 -22.03
C SER A 16 7.52 -5.40 -21.12
N ASN A 17 7.18 -5.34 -19.84
CA ASN A 17 7.51 -6.36 -18.84
C ASN A 17 6.42 -7.43 -18.73
N ILE A 18 5.25 -7.24 -19.37
CA ILE A 18 4.18 -8.26 -19.39
C ILE A 18 4.68 -9.53 -20.07
N VAL A 19 4.55 -10.65 -19.36
CA VAL A 19 4.96 -11.97 -19.88
C VAL A 19 3.75 -12.68 -20.47
N PHE A 20 3.80 -12.94 -21.77
CA PHE A 20 2.76 -13.68 -22.48
C PHE A 20 3.14 -15.16 -22.66
N SER A 21 2.15 -16.05 -22.58
CA SER A 21 2.32 -17.48 -22.88
C SER A 21 2.15 -17.78 -24.39
N ASP A 22 2.31 -19.06 -24.76
CA ASP A 22 1.95 -19.59 -26.08
C ASP A 22 2.64 -18.89 -27.27
N GLY A 23 3.82 -18.33 -27.03
CA GLY A 23 4.63 -17.66 -28.05
C GLY A 23 4.06 -16.32 -28.52
N VAL A 24 3.09 -15.76 -27.80
CA VAL A 24 2.61 -14.39 -28.02
C VAL A 24 3.74 -13.42 -27.69
N THR A 25 3.95 -12.41 -28.55
CA THR A 25 5.03 -11.43 -28.40
C THR A 25 4.48 -10.02 -28.39
N TYR A 26 5.09 -9.12 -27.61
CA TYR A 26 4.80 -7.69 -27.64
C TYR A 26 5.90 -6.91 -28.39
N ASP A 27 5.50 -6.02 -29.30
CA ASP A 27 6.39 -5.07 -29.96
C ASP A 27 6.20 -3.67 -29.37
N ALA A 28 7.15 -3.24 -28.55
CA ALA A 28 7.13 -1.94 -27.88
C ALA A 28 7.16 -0.74 -28.85
N ASN A 29 7.63 -0.92 -30.10
CA ASN A 29 7.65 0.18 -31.08
C ASN A 29 6.26 0.46 -31.65
N THR A 30 5.43 -0.58 -31.76
CA THR A 30 4.08 -0.49 -32.33
C THR A 30 2.98 -0.55 -31.29
N GLY A 31 3.29 -0.97 -30.07
CA GLY A 31 2.34 -1.15 -28.97
C GLY A 31 1.40 -2.34 -29.19
N GLN A 32 1.77 -3.30 -30.04
CA GLN A 32 0.90 -4.42 -30.44
C GLN A 32 1.44 -5.76 -29.95
N ILE A 33 0.51 -6.66 -29.61
CA ILE A 33 0.81 -8.07 -29.43
C ILE A 33 0.62 -8.83 -30.75
N THR A 34 1.45 -9.84 -31.00
CA THR A 34 1.29 -10.79 -32.11
C THR A 34 0.94 -12.15 -31.55
N VAL A 35 -0.24 -12.66 -31.92
CA VAL A 35 -0.72 -13.99 -31.52
C VAL A 35 -0.40 -15.00 -32.64
N PRO A 36 0.33 -16.10 -32.37
CA PRO A 36 0.65 -17.09 -33.39
C PRO A 36 -0.60 -17.77 -33.97
N ALA A 37 -0.52 -18.20 -35.23
CA ALA A 37 -1.62 -18.90 -35.89
C ALA A 37 -1.97 -20.21 -35.14
N GLY A 38 -3.27 -20.42 -34.88
CA GLY A 38 -3.78 -21.60 -34.17
C GLY A 38 -3.84 -21.45 -32.65
N VAL A 39 -3.29 -20.38 -32.07
CA VAL A 39 -3.46 -20.05 -30.64
C VAL A 39 -4.85 -19.44 -30.45
N THR A 40 -5.68 -20.08 -29.62
CA THR A 40 -7.03 -19.60 -29.27
C THR A 40 -7.14 -19.14 -27.82
N MET A 41 -6.09 -19.38 -27.02
CA MET A 41 -6.00 -19.05 -25.60
C MET A 41 -4.53 -18.81 -25.26
N PHE A 42 -4.26 -17.80 -24.45
CA PHE A 42 -2.96 -17.51 -23.85
C PHE A 42 -3.20 -16.71 -22.56
N THR A 43 -2.16 -16.55 -21.74
CA THR A 43 -2.15 -15.69 -20.56
C THR A 43 -1.26 -14.48 -20.78
N ALA A 44 -1.60 -13.38 -20.11
CA ALA A 44 -0.76 -12.20 -19.96
C ALA A 44 -0.51 -12.02 -18.46
N THR A 45 0.76 -12.08 -18.04
CA THR A 45 1.16 -11.98 -16.64
C THR A 45 1.67 -10.57 -16.39
N VAL A 46 1.05 -9.89 -15.42
CA VAL A 46 1.46 -8.58 -14.92
C VAL A 46 1.92 -8.80 -13.48
N ASP A 47 3.15 -8.43 -13.16
CA ASP A 47 3.68 -8.57 -11.81
C ASP A 47 3.07 -7.50 -10.89
N THR A 48 2.70 -7.89 -9.67
CA THR A 48 2.28 -6.99 -8.60
C THR A 48 3.45 -6.69 -7.67
N THR A 49 3.34 -5.61 -6.91
CA THR A 49 4.32 -5.25 -5.88
C THR A 49 3.79 -5.68 -4.52
N GLN A 50 4.66 -6.25 -3.69
CA GLN A 50 4.39 -6.46 -2.28
C GLN A 50 5.02 -5.31 -1.49
N ASP A 51 4.29 -4.77 -0.52
CA ASP A 51 4.89 -3.92 0.49
C ASP A 51 4.44 -4.27 1.92
N THR A 52 4.31 -3.26 2.78
CA THR A 52 4.00 -3.42 4.22
C THR A 52 2.94 -2.42 4.70
N ILE A 53 2.34 -1.68 3.77
CA ILE A 53 1.34 -0.65 4.06
C ILE A 53 -0.01 -1.35 4.10
N ASP A 54 -0.78 -1.14 5.16
CA ASP A 54 -2.17 -1.61 5.22
C ASP A 54 -3.04 -0.78 4.26
N GLU A 55 -3.71 -1.46 3.34
CA GLU A 55 -4.46 -0.85 2.24
C GLU A 55 -5.78 -1.59 1.98
N PRO A 56 -6.82 -0.93 1.45
CA PRO A 56 -7.98 -1.67 0.94
C PRO A 56 -7.59 -2.54 -0.26
N ASP A 57 -8.32 -3.62 -0.53
CA ASP A 57 -8.21 -4.34 -1.81
C ASP A 57 -8.31 -3.38 -3.01
N GLU A 58 -7.38 -3.53 -3.94
CA GLU A 58 -7.24 -2.63 -5.07
C GLU A 58 -7.45 -3.31 -6.42
N THR A 59 -7.70 -2.53 -7.47
CA THR A 59 -7.96 -3.07 -8.81
C THR A 59 -7.19 -2.36 -9.90
N PHE A 60 -6.81 -3.10 -10.92
CA PHE A 60 -6.30 -2.56 -12.19
C PHE A 60 -6.83 -3.34 -13.39
N ASP A 61 -6.84 -2.68 -14.54
CA ASP A 61 -7.38 -3.23 -15.78
C ASP A 61 -6.30 -3.51 -16.83
N LEU A 62 -6.35 -4.69 -17.44
CA LEU A 62 -5.65 -5.01 -18.68
C LEU A 62 -6.64 -4.99 -19.87
N GLN A 63 -6.33 -4.20 -20.89
CA GLN A 63 -7.12 -4.13 -22.11
C GLN A 63 -6.36 -4.72 -23.31
N VAL A 64 -6.98 -5.64 -24.03
CA VAL A 64 -6.44 -6.25 -25.25
C VAL A 64 -7.51 -6.19 -26.35
N GLY A 65 -7.21 -5.56 -27.47
CA GLY A 65 -8.15 -5.45 -28.60
C GLY A 65 -9.47 -4.76 -28.26
N GLY A 66 -9.48 -3.88 -27.25
CA GLY A 66 -10.68 -3.19 -26.76
C GLY A 66 -11.53 -3.98 -25.75
N VAL A 67 -11.13 -5.20 -25.40
CA VAL A 67 -11.77 -6.00 -24.34
C VAL A 67 -10.96 -5.85 -23.05
N THR A 68 -11.65 -5.64 -21.93
CA THR A 68 -11.04 -5.40 -20.62
C THR A 68 -11.20 -6.62 -19.71
N GLY A 69 -10.12 -6.97 -19.00
CA GLY A 69 -10.14 -7.80 -17.81
C GLY A 69 -9.63 -7.02 -16.61
N THR A 70 -10.30 -7.18 -15.46
CA THR A 70 -9.95 -6.53 -14.18
C THR A 70 -9.26 -7.53 -13.28
N ALA A 71 -8.12 -7.14 -12.72
CA ALA A 71 -7.43 -7.83 -11.65
C ALA A 71 -7.71 -7.13 -10.32
N THR A 72 -7.74 -7.92 -9.24
CA THR A 72 -7.81 -7.41 -7.86
C THR A 72 -6.52 -7.80 -7.14
N ILE A 73 -5.84 -6.82 -6.57
CA ILE A 73 -4.74 -6.98 -5.62
C ILE A 73 -5.41 -7.05 -4.24
N GLN A 74 -5.23 -8.18 -3.55
CA GLN A 74 -5.75 -8.33 -2.19
C GLN A 74 -4.66 -7.86 -1.23
N ASP A 75 -5.05 -7.01 -0.29
CA ASP A 75 -4.14 -6.62 0.78
C ASP A 75 -3.94 -7.79 1.75
N ASP A 76 -2.68 -8.01 2.15
CA ASP A 76 -2.29 -9.00 3.13
C ASP A 76 -1.50 -8.41 4.32
N ASP A 77 -1.48 -7.08 4.44
CA ASP A 77 -0.90 -6.37 5.56
C ASP A 77 -1.90 -6.13 6.70
N ASP A 78 -1.43 -6.24 7.94
CA ASP A 78 -2.27 -6.00 9.11
C ASP A 78 -2.43 -4.49 9.36
N ALA A 79 -3.64 -4.08 9.76
CA ALA A 79 -3.91 -2.73 10.24
C ALA A 79 -2.90 -2.29 11.32
N PRO A 80 -2.36 -1.06 11.26
CA PRO A 80 -1.34 -0.62 12.19
C PRO A 80 -1.77 -0.69 13.65
N VAL A 81 -0.82 -1.03 14.52
CA VAL A 81 -0.97 -0.99 15.98
C VAL A 81 0.07 -0.07 16.60
N ILE A 82 -0.27 0.57 17.72
CA ILE A 82 0.71 1.32 18.52
C ILE A 82 1.66 0.32 19.17
N THR A 83 2.95 0.41 18.85
CA THR A 83 3.99 -0.47 19.40
C THR A 83 4.75 0.17 20.55
N GLU A 84 4.83 1.51 20.57
CA GLU A 84 5.57 2.25 21.59
C GLU A 84 5.02 3.67 21.77
N VAL A 85 5.03 4.15 23.02
CA VAL A 85 4.92 5.57 23.36
C VAL A 85 6.07 5.91 24.30
N ALA A 86 6.92 6.85 23.89
CA ALA A 86 8.13 7.21 24.63
C ALA A 86 8.28 8.72 24.73
N LEU A 87 8.81 9.21 25.86
CA LEU A 87 9.20 10.61 26.00
C LEU A 87 10.34 10.91 25.02
N VAL A 88 10.28 12.07 24.36
CA VAL A 88 11.42 12.62 23.63
C VAL A 88 12.39 13.22 24.65
N GLY A 89 13.44 12.46 24.97
CA GLY A 89 14.40 12.77 26.02
C GLY A 89 14.18 11.94 27.29
N GLU A 90 14.82 12.34 28.40
CA GLU A 90 14.77 11.57 29.66
C GLU A 90 13.90 12.24 30.73
N THR A 91 13.88 13.57 30.77
CA THR A 91 13.17 14.37 31.78
C THR A 91 12.69 15.68 31.18
N VAL A 92 11.58 16.21 31.69
CA VAL A 92 11.02 17.50 31.28
C VAL A 92 11.11 18.48 32.45
N PRO A 93 11.79 19.62 32.30
CA PRO A 93 11.76 20.67 33.32
C PRO A 93 10.36 21.27 33.51
N GLU A 94 10.04 21.69 34.73
CA GLU A 94 8.76 22.36 35.02
C GLU A 94 8.53 23.58 34.11
N GLY A 95 7.29 23.69 33.61
CA GLY A 95 6.88 24.75 32.69
C GLY A 95 7.30 24.56 31.23
N GLN A 96 7.88 23.41 30.87
CA GLN A 96 8.14 23.02 29.48
C GLN A 96 7.18 21.92 29.01
N ALA A 97 6.96 21.83 27.70
CA ALA A 97 6.12 20.80 27.12
C ALA A 97 6.81 19.43 27.15
N ALA A 98 6.07 18.39 27.55
CA ALA A 98 6.49 17.01 27.39
C ALA A 98 6.10 16.51 25.99
N GLU A 99 7.08 16.30 25.13
CA GLU A 99 6.85 15.74 23.80
C GLU A 99 6.96 14.21 23.87
N PHE A 100 5.93 13.51 23.41
CA PHE A 100 5.93 12.06 23.32
C PHE A 100 6.01 11.62 21.85
N LYS A 101 6.94 10.72 21.56
CA LYS A 101 6.98 10.00 20.30
C LYS A 101 6.09 8.77 20.40
N VAL A 102 5.19 8.64 19.44
CA VAL A 102 4.33 7.46 19.25
C VAL A 102 4.83 6.70 18.03
N THR A 103 5.03 5.39 18.16
CA THR A 103 5.49 4.51 17.07
C THR A 103 4.40 3.51 16.73
N LEU A 104 4.12 3.35 15.43
CA LEU A 104 3.19 2.36 14.88
C LEU A 104 3.98 1.18 14.29
N SER A 105 3.33 0.02 14.12
CA SER A 105 3.92 -1.19 13.51
C SER A 105 4.25 -1.03 12.02
N ASN A 106 3.39 -0.32 11.29
CA ASN A 106 3.45 -0.09 9.85
C ASN A 106 2.62 1.15 9.48
N ALA A 107 2.69 1.57 8.22
CA ALA A 107 1.83 2.62 7.69
C ALA A 107 0.47 2.05 7.26
N SER A 108 -0.52 2.93 7.10
CA SER A 108 -1.79 2.60 6.44
C SER A 108 -2.08 3.69 5.40
N SER A 109 -2.72 3.33 4.29
CA SER A 109 -3.23 4.29 3.30
C SER A 109 -4.52 4.98 3.76
N SER A 110 -5.10 4.54 4.89
CA SER A 110 -6.34 5.07 5.45
C SER A 110 -6.16 5.71 6.83
N GLU A 111 -7.14 6.54 7.23
CA GLU A 111 -7.12 7.21 8.53
C GLU A 111 -7.37 6.20 9.66
N GLN A 112 -6.38 6.03 10.54
CA GLN A 112 -6.50 5.21 11.73
C GLN A 112 -6.88 6.06 12.96
N THR A 113 -7.77 5.53 13.80
CA THR A 113 -8.19 6.18 15.05
C THR A 113 -7.78 5.36 16.26
N TYR A 114 -7.14 6.01 17.24
CA TYR A 114 -6.75 5.43 18.51
C TYR A 114 -7.29 6.26 19.67
N THR A 115 -7.68 5.61 20.77
CA THR A 115 -8.00 6.32 22.02
C THR A 115 -6.72 6.76 22.72
N ILE A 116 -6.67 8.03 23.13
CA ILE A 116 -5.60 8.58 23.97
C ILE A 116 -6.16 8.98 25.34
N GLY A 117 -5.31 8.91 26.36
CA GLY A 117 -5.64 9.38 27.71
C GLY A 117 -4.38 9.70 28.50
N LEU A 118 -4.52 10.60 29.46
CA LEU A 118 -3.48 10.90 30.45
C LEU A 118 -3.85 10.22 31.78
N PHE A 119 -2.85 9.72 32.48
CA PHE A 119 -3.04 9.03 33.76
C PHE A 119 -2.00 9.51 34.77
N ASN A 120 -2.47 9.84 35.96
CA ASN A 120 -1.62 10.33 37.04
C ASN A 120 -0.63 9.28 37.51
N GLY A 121 0.64 9.68 37.52
CA GLY A 121 1.71 9.01 38.24
C GLY A 121 1.94 9.69 39.58
N THR A 122 3.15 10.21 39.80
CA THR A 122 3.44 11.08 40.95
C THR A 122 3.08 12.55 40.67
N ALA A 123 3.08 12.96 39.41
CA ALA A 123 2.48 14.23 38.98
C ALA A 123 0.96 14.03 38.85
N GLY A 124 0.18 14.98 39.34
CA GLY A 124 -1.29 14.91 39.38
C GLY A 124 -1.95 16.10 38.70
N ASP A 125 -3.24 16.28 39.00
CA ASP A 125 -4.09 17.30 38.36
C ASP A 125 -3.63 18.75 38.62
N ASP A 126 -2.80 18.99 39.65
CA ASP A 126 -2.20 20.29 39.91
C ASP A 126 -0.99 20.59 38.98
N ASP A 127 -0.40 19.55 38.37
CA ASP A 127 0.79 19.64 37.52
C ASP A 127 0.45 19.69 36.03
N TYR A 128 -0.63 19.03 35.62
CA TYR A 128 -1.13 19.03 34.24
C TYR A 128 -2.63 18.70 34.20
N ASP A 129 -3.30 19.13 33.13
CA ASP A 129 -4.71 18.83 32.90
C ASP A 129 -4.89 17.37 32.45
N THR A 130 -5.75 16.61 33.12
CA THR A 130 -6.17 15.24 32.73
C THR A 130 -7.45 15.21 31.92
#